data_AF-A0A6P0X8S9-F1
#
_entry.id   AF-A0A6P0X8S9-F1
#
_cell.length_a   1.000
_cell.length_b   1.000
_cell.length_c   1.000
_cell.angle_alpha   90.00
_cell.angle_beta   90.00
_cell.angle_gamma   90.00
#
_symmetry.space_group_name_H-M   'P 1'
#
loop_
_entity.id
_entity.type
_entity.pdbx_description
1 polymer ?
#
loop_
_entity_poly.entity_id
_entity_poly.type
_entity_poly.pdbx_seq_one_letter_code
_entity_poly.pdbx_strand_id
1 'polypeptide(L)'
;MNIAYFEEISPVSLLLQFSWLSQTQLAKALGVHPSSVSRWMCGSTNPCRTIQRLAWEILQILNKWPLPFPPKIETAELDPLQLLKNFNITRFTLAEALGVSATAIGHWISGRNKPSRKVRRLAYWLNKKWVAVTG
;
A
#
# COMPACT_ATOMS: atom_id res chain seq x y z
N MET A 1 6.88 31.82 -17.29
CA MET A 1 7.29 30.51 -16.71
C MET A 1 6.30 30.22 -15.60
N ASN A 2 5.28 29.40 -15.88
CA ASN A 2 4.11 29.24 -15.01
C ASN A 2 4.44 28.24 -13.89
N ILE A 3 4.71 28.76 -12.68
CA ILE A 3 4.86 27.93 -11.49
C ILE A 3 3.44 27.56 -11.08
N ALA A 4 2.94 26.43 -11.58
CA ALA A 4 1.62 25.92 -11.20
C ALA A 4 1.55 25.84 -9.68
N TYR A 5 0.47 26.41 -9.14
CA TYR A 5 0.12 26.41 -7.73
C TYR A 5 0.24 24.98 -7.18
N PHE A 6 1.28 24.73 -6.38
CA PHE A 6 1.28 23.61 -5.44
C PHE A 6 0.28 24.02 -4.36
N GLU A 7 -1.00 23.72 -4.57
CA GLU A 7 -1.95 23.72 -3.45
C GLU A 7 -1.34 22.83 -2.37
N GLU A 8 -1.20 23.37 -1.16
CA GLU A 8 -0.66 22.65 -0.01
C GLU A 8 -1.35 21.29 0.05
N ILE A 9 -0.59 20.21 -0.16
CA ILE A 9 -1.18 18.88 -0.19
C ILE A 9 -1.71 18.63 1.21
N SER A 10 -3.03 18.76 1.36
CA SER A 10 -3.72 18.48 2.60
C SER A 10 -3.24 17.13 3.13
N PRO A 11 -2.96 16.99 4.43
CA PRO A 11 -2.58 15.71 5.03
C PRO A 11 -3.51 14.57 4.58
N VAL A 12 -4.80 14.87 4.44
CA VAL A 12 -5.84 13.95 3.97
C VAL A 12 -5.62 13.49 2.53
N SER A 13 -5.26 14.41 1.62
CA SER A 13 -4.93 14.07 0.22
C SER A 13 -3.69 13.20 0.13
N LEU A 14 -2.67 13.48 0.94
CA LEU A 14 -1.45 12.68 1.03
C LEU A 14 -1.78 11.25 1.50
N LEU A 15 -2.70 11.11 2.44
CA LEU A 15 -3.13 9.81 2.97
C LEU A 15 -3.97 8.99 2.00
N LEU A 16 -4.85 9.63 1.23
CA LEU A 16 -5.61 8.94 0.19
C LEU A 16 -4.67 8.34 -0.85
N GLN A 17 -3.61 9.07 -1.20
CA GLN A 17 -2.58 8.65 -2.15
C GLN A 17 -1.65 7.56 -1.61
N PHE A 18 -1.56 7.35 -0.29
CA PHE A 18 -0.79 6.27 0.32
C PHE A 18 -1.66 5.26 1.08
N SER A 19 -2.96 5.19 0.78
CA SER A 19 -3.92 4.35 1.51
C SER A 19 -3.62 2.83 1.48
N TRP A 20 -2.74 2.41 0.57
CA TRP A 20 -2.19 1.06 0.49
C TRP A 20 -1.02 0.79 1.44
N LEU A 21 -0.38 1.81 2.01
CA LEU A 21 0.66 1.69 3.04
C LEU A 21 0.05 1.78 4.44
N SER A 22 0.60 1.00 5.37
CA SER A 22 0.40 1.26 6.79
C SER A 22 1.09 2.55 7.21
N GLN A 23 0.66 3.16 8.32
CA GLN A 23 1.30 4.35 8.89
C GLN A 23 2.81 4.16 9.07
N THR A 24 3.23 2.98 9.53
CA THR A 24 4.64 2.64 9.75
C THR A 24 5.43 2.53 8.44
N GLN A 25 4.83 1.96 7.40
CA GLN A 25 5.47 1.87 6.07
C GLN A 25 5.57 3.25 5.43
N LEU A 26 4.54 4.08 5.53
CA LEU A 26 4.56 5.46 5.06
C LEU A 26 5.61 6.28 5.81
N ALA A 27 5.69 6.13 7.14
CA ALA A 27 6.69 6.79 7.95
C ALA A 27 8.12 6.40 7.56
N LYS A 28 8.36 5.11 7.34
CA LYS A 28 9.65 4.59 6.86
C LYS A 28 10.00 5.15 5.47
N ALA A 29 9.04 5.18 4.54
CA ALA A 29 9.23 5.73 3.21
C ALA A 29 9.54 7.24 3.22
N LEU A 30 8.96 7.97 4.17
CA LEU A 30 9.15 9.41 4.33
C LEU A 30 10.33 9.77 5.25
N GLY A 31 11.01 8.79 5.85
CA GLY A 31 12.09 9.04 6.80
C GLY A 31 11.64 9.74 8.08
N VAL A 32 10.40 9.55 8.50
CA VAL A 32 9.80 10.18 9.70
C VAL A 32 9.34 9.15 10.72
N HIS A 33 9.06 9.62 11.94
CA HIS A 33 8.49 8.76 12.97
C HIS A 33 6.99 8.47 12.70
N PRO A 34 6.49 7.24 12.97
CA PRO A 34 5.07 6.90 12.75
C PRO A 34 4.07 7.80 13.48
N SER A 35 4.44 8.33 14.65
CA SER A 35 3.60 9.29 15.38
C SER A 35 3.38 10.60 14.62
N SER A 36 4.33 11.03 13.78
CA SER A 36 4.18 12.21 12.94
C SER A 36 3.10 11.97 11.90
N VAL A 37 3.13 10.81 11.24
CA VAL A 37 2.09 10.38 10.30
C VAL A 37 0.73 10.32 11.00
N SER A 38 0.65 9.72 12.19
CA SER A 38 -0.60 9.66 12.95
C SER A 38 -1.16 11.05 13.30
N ARG A 39 -0.32 12.01 13.71
CA ARG A 39 -0.75 13.38 13.98
C ARG A 39 -1.22 14.12 12.72
N TRP A 40 -0.60 13.83 11.58
CA TRP A 40 -1.07 14.33 10.28
C TRP A 40 -2.43 13.74 9.92
N MET A 41 -2.63 12.45 10.16
CA MET A 41 -3.91 11.75 9.94
C MET A 41 -5.06 12.30 10.77
N CYS A 42 -4.77 12.66 12.02
CA CYS A 42 -5.77 13.24 12.92
C CYS A 42 -5.96 14.75 12.71
N GLY A 43 -5.29 15.37 11.72
CA GLY A 43 -5.35 16.82 11.49
C GLY A 43 -4.73 17.65 12.61
N SER A 44 -3.99 17.03 13.54
CA SER A 44 -3.40 17.71 14.69
C SER A 44 -2.17 18.54 14.29
N THR A 45 -1.48 18.14 13.22
CA THR A 45 -0.31 18.84 12.67
C THR A 45 -0.25 18.64 11.16
N ASN A 46 0.52 19.46 10.45
CA ASN A 46 0.77 19.30 9.01
C ASN A 46 2.21 18.84 8.74
N PRO A 47 2.46 18.02 7.70
CA PRO A 47 3.81 17.71 7.25
C PRO A 47 4.47 18.99 6.73
N CYS A 48 5.77 19.16 6.99
CA CYS A 48 6.51 20.30 6.45
C CYS A 48 6.71 20.18 4.93
N ARG A 49 7.05 21.30 4.27
CA ARG A 49 7.18 21.38 2.81
C ARG A 49 8.16 20.36 2.23
N THR A 50 9.25 20.05 2.93
CA THR A 50 10.23 19.03 2.51
C THR A 50 9.61 17.64 2.46
N ILE A 51 8.81 17.27 3.46
CA ILE A 51 8.11 15.98 3.51
C ILE A 51 7.01 15.93 2.44
N GLN A 52 6.27 17.02 2.23
CA GLN A 52 5.27 17.09 1.17
C GLN A 52 5.90 16.90 -0.22
N ARG A 53 7.07 17.51 -0.46
CA ARG A 53 7.83 17.35 -1.71
C ARG A 53 8.34 15.91 -1.88
N LEU A 54 8.89 15.31 -0.83
CA LEU A 54 9.35 13.92 -0.86
C LEU A 54 8.19 12.96 -1.15
N ALA A 55 7.05 13.15 -0.48
CA ALA A 55 5.84 12.38 -0.72
C ALA A 55 5.38 12.49 -2.19
N TRP A 56 5.40 13.71 -2.75
CA TRP A 56 5.09 13.94 -4.16
C TRP A 56 6.09 13.25 -5.09
N GLU A 57 7.39 13.35 -4.83
CA GLU A 57 8.42 12.70 -5.65
C GLU A 57 8.27 11.17 -5.63
N ILE A 58 7.99 10.58 -4.46
CA ILE A 58 7.66 9.15 -4.32
C ILE A 58 6.42 8.82 -5.15
N LEU A 59 5.37 9.63 -5.07
CA LEU A 59 4.16 9.42 -5.87
C LEU A 59 4.40 9.52 -7.36
N GLN A 60 5.25 10.44 -7.82
CA GLN A 60 5.58 10.57 -9.24
C GLN A 60 6.41 9.37 -9.73
N ILE A 61 7.32 8.85 -8.92
CA ILE A 61 8.04 7.60 -9.19
C ILE A 61 7.06 6.42 -9.27
N LEU A 62 6.09 6.38 -8.36
CA LEU A 62 5.04 5.35 -8.34
C LEU A 62 4.01 5.53 -9.47
N ASN A 63 3.71 6.76 -9.92
CA ASN A 63 2.75 7.06 -11.01
C ASN A 63 3.35 6.84 -12.40
N LYS A 64 4.68 6.97 -12.56
CA LYS A 64 5.38 6.53 -13.80
C LYS A 64 5.41 5.01 -13.93
N TRP A 65 4.96 4.29 -12.90
CA TRP A 65 4.71 2.87 -12.93
C TRP A 65 3.23 2.64 -13.26
N PRO A 66 2.87 1.88 -14.31
CA PRO A 66 1.47 1.66 -14.65
C PRO A 66 0.90 0.66 -13.67
N LEU A 67 0.36 1.14 -12.56
CA LEU A 67 -0.68 0.40 -11.86
C LEU A 67 -1.88 1.34 -11.79
N PRO A 68 -2.98 1.03 -12.49
CA PRO A 68 -4.20 1.75 -12.24
C PRO A 68 -4.47 1.57 -10.76
N PHE A 69 -4.70 2.70 -10.05
CA PHE A 69 -5.40 2.73 -8.76
C PHE A 69 -6.36 1.56 -8.71
N PRO A 70 -6.48 0.81 -7.62
CA PRO A 70 -7.47 -0.25 -7.58
C PRO A 70 -8.82 0.36 -7.97
N PRO A 71 -9.39 0.09 -9.16
CA PRO A 71 -10.75 0.45 -9.47
C PRO A 71 -11.62 0.05 -8.27
N LYS A 72 -12.68 0.83 -8.04
CA LYS A 72 -13.82 0.38 -7.25
C LYS A 72 -14.38 -0.87 -7.94
N ILE A 73 -13.69 -2.02 -7.82
CA ILE A 73 -14.15 -3.30 -8.32
C ILE A 73 -15.01 -3.86 -7.21
N GLU A 74 -16.29 -3.78 -7.51
CA GLU A 74 -17.32 -4.64 -6.99
C GLU A 74 -16.83 -6.10 -7.10
N THR A 75 -16.85 -6.80 -5.97
CA THR A 75 -16.86 -8.27 -5.81
C THR A 75 -15.61 -9.14 -6.08
N ALA A 76 -14.53 -8.70 -6.75
CA ALA A 76 -13.37 -9.59 -6.95
C ALA A 76 -12.49 -9.73 -5.67
N GLU A 77 -12.59 -10.88 -4.99
CA GLU A 77 -11.73 -11.26 -3.86
C GLU A 77 -10.88 -12.48 -4.26
N LEU A 78 -9.56 -12.40 -4.07
CA LEU A 78 -8.67 -13.56 -4.24
C LEU A 78 -8.29 -14.09 -2.86
N ASP A 79 -8.27 -15.40 -2.70
CA ASP A 79 -7.62 -16.01 -1.54
C ASP A 79 -6.08 -15.82 -1.66
N PRO A 80 -5.42 -15.12 -0.72
CA PRO A 80 -3.96 -15.00 -0.66
C PRO A 80 -3.20 -16.30 -0.87
N LEU A 81 -3.75 -17.44 -0.46
CA LEU A 81 -3.08 -18.72 -0.61
C LEU A 81 -2.93 -19.16 -2.07
N GLN A 82 -3.76 -18.64 -2.98
CA GLN A 82 -3.60 -18.88 -4.41
C GLN A 82 -2.34 -18.22 -4.96
N LEU A 83 -1.87 -17.12 -4.36
CA LEU A 83 -0.61 -16.47 -4.77
C LEU A 83 0.62 -17.34 -4.53
N LEU A 84 0.63 -18.10 -3.42
CA LEU A 84 1.72 -19.04 -3.13
C LEU A 84 1.85 -20.07 -4.26
N LYS A 85 0.71 -20.56 -4.77
CA LYS A 85 0.64 -21.56 -5.85
C LYS A 85 0.98 -20.96 -7.21
N ASN A 86 0.40 -19.81 -7.54
CA ASN A 86 0.51 -19.21 -8.86
C ASN A 86 1.92 -18.70 -9.18
N PHE A 87 2.66 -18.23 -8.16
CA PHE A 87 3.97 -17.59 -8.35
C PHE A 87 5.13 -18.32 -7.67
N ASN A 88 4.88 -19.50 -7.10
CA ASN A 88 5.89 -20.30 -6.40
C ASN A 88 6.73 -19.51 -5.37
N ILE A 89 6.08 -18.60 -4.65
CA ILE A 89 6.73 -17.72 -3.67
C ILE A 89 6.66 -18.29 -2.26
N THR A 90 7.55 -17.82 -1.39
CA THR A 90 7.55 -18.23 0.01
C THR A 90 6.47 -17.53 0.82
N ARG A 91 6.12 -18.12 1.98
CA ARG A 91 5.23 -17.49 2.97
C ARG A 91 5.75 -16.14 3.47
N PHE A 92 7.07 -15.99 3.58
CA PHE A 92 7.68 -14.73 4.00
C PHE A 92 7.53 -13.64 2.93
N THR A 93 7.80 -13.99 1.68
CA THR A 93 7.63 -13.08 0.54
C THR A 93 6.17 -12.65 0.40
N LEU A 94 5.23 -13.58 0.57
CA LEU A 94 3.80 -13.25 0.54
C LEU A 94 3.38 -12.36 1.72
N ALA A 95 3.90 -12.62 2.91
CA ALA A 95 3.60 -11.84 4.12
C ALA A 95 4.08 -10.40 3.97
N GLU A 96 5.31 -10.22 3.47
CA GLU A 96 5.88 -8.91 3.17
C GLU A 96 5.07 -8.17 2.11
N ALA A 97 4.73 -8.83 1.00
CA ALA A 97 3.94 -8.24 -0.08
C ALA A 97 2.52 -7.80 0.36
N LEU A 98 1.91 -8.54 1.30
CA LEU A 98 0.60 -8.23 1.85
C LEU A 98 0.64 -7.30 3.07
N GLY A 99 1.83 -6.98 3.59
CA GLY A 99 2.00 -6.19 4.81
C GLY A 99 1.41 -6.87 6.07
N VAL A 100 1.48 -8.20 6.14
CA VAL A 100 0.99 -9.01 7.28
C VAL A 100 2.13 -9.83 7.89
N SER A 101 1.91 -10.42 9.06
CA SER A 101 2.91 -11.32 9.65
C SER A 101 2.91 -12.70 8.97
N ALA A 102 4.08 -13.35 8.92
CA ALA A 102 4.20 -14.72 8.43
C ALA A 102 3.33 -15.70 9.26
N THR A 103 3.14 -15.41 10.55
CA THR A 103 2.22 -16.15 11.44
C THR A 103 0.77 -16.06 10.98
N ALA A 104 0.32 -14.88 10.52
CA ALA A 104 -1.03 -14.71 9.99
C ALA A 104 -1.26 -15.60 8.75
N ILE A 105 -0.26 -15.70 7.86
CA ILE A 105 -0.30 -16.62 6.73
C ILE A 105 -0.35 -18.07 7.19
N GLY A 106 0.44 -18.44 8.20
CA GLY A 106 0.38 -19.77 8.81
C GLY A 106 -1.02 -20.13 9.31
N HIS A 107 -1.71 -19.20 9.97
CA HIS A 107 -3.08 -19.40 10.45
C HIS A 107 -4.11 -19.54 9.31
N TRP A 108 -3.89 -18.88 8.17
CA TRP A 108 -4.75 -19.04 7.00
C TRP A 108 -4.55 -20.40 6.34
N ILE A 109 -3.30 -20.84 6.19
CA ILE A 109 -2.96 -22.16 5.64
C ILE A 109 -3.55 -23.28 6.49
N SER A 110 -3.46 -23.16 7.82
CA SER A 110 -4.02 -24.16 8.74
C SER A 110 -5.54 -24.06 8.91
N GLY A 111 -6.22 -23.15 8.20
CA GLY A 111 -7.67 -22.94 8.29
C GLY A 111 -8.15 -22.37 9.63
N ARG A 112 -7.25 -21.91 10.52
CA ARG A 112 -7.63 -21.38 11.85
C ARG A 112 -8.39 -20.06 11.71
N ASN A 113 -7.92 -19.18 10.84
CA ASN A 113 -8.54 -17.87 10.56
C ASN A 113 -8.65 -17.64 9.05
N LYS A 114 -9.54 -16.73 8.64
CA LYS A 114 -9.65 -16.29 7.24
C LYS A 114 -9.01 -14.90 7.05
N PRO A 115 -8.41 -14.64 5.88
CA PRO A 115 -7.89 -13.31 5.57
C PRO A 115 -9.02 -12.30 5.45
N SER A 116 -8.79 -11.08 5.93
CA SER A 116 -9.78 -10.01 5.86
C SER A 116 -10.08 -9.61 4.42
N ARG A 117 -11.23 -8.97 4.20
CA ARG A 117 -11.61 -8.42 2.89
C ARG A 117 -10.55 -7.49 2.29
N LYS A 118 -9.90 -6.67 3.13
CA LYS A 118 -8.80 -5.79 2.71
C LYS A 118 -7.61 -6.60 2.17
N VAL A 119 -7.23 -7.66 2.87
CA VAL A 119 -6.12 -8.55 2.47
C VAL A 119 -6.44 -9.31 1.18
N ARG A 120 -7.67 -9.85 1.06
CA ARG A 120 -8.10 -10.57 -0.15
C ARG A 120 -8.12 -9.67 -1.40
N ARG A 121 -8.50 -8.40 -1.22
CA ARG A 121 -8.37 -7.38 -2.27
C ARG A 121 -6.92 -7.12 -2.64
N LEU A 122 -6.05 -6.94 -1.66
CA LEU A 122 -4.62 -6.72 -1.93
C LEU A 122 -3.99 -7.92 -2.65
N ALA A 123 -4.37 -9.13 -2.28
CA ALA A 123 -3.93 -10.35 -2.95
C ALA A 123 -4.37 -10.41 -4.42
N TYR A 124 -5.61 -10.02 -4.72
CA TYR A 124 -6.10 -9.91 -6.10
C TYR A 124 -5.22 -8.96 -6.93
N TRP A 125 -4.87 -7.80 -6.36
CA TRP A 125 -4.01 -6.81 -7.03
C TRP A 125 -2.59 -7.32 -7.26
N LEU A 126 -2.00 -7.98 -6.27
CA LEU A 126 -0.68 -8.61 -6.41
C LEU A 126 -0.68 -9.68 -7.50
N ASN A 127 -1.74 -10.48 -7.59
CA ASN A 127 -1.88 -11.48 -8.65
C ASN A 127 -1.86 -10.83 -10.04
N LYS A 128 -2.67 -9.78 -10.24
CA LYS A 128 -2.69 -9.03 -11.51
C LYS A 128 -1.33 -8.40 -11.83
N LYS A 129 -0.66 -7.81 -10.83
CA LYS A 129 0.65 -7.20 -10.98
C LYS A 129 1.71 -8.22 -11.40
N TRP A 130 1.79 -9.36 -10.72
CA TRP A 130 2.81 -10.36 -11.04
C TRP A 130 2.55 -11.03 -12.39
N VAL A 131 1.30 -11.34 -12.76
CA VAL A 131 0.99 -11.82 -14.11
C VAL A 131 1.49 -10.85 -15.19
N ALA A 132 1.30 -9.53 -14.99
CA ALA A 132 1.75 -8.53 -15.96
C ALA A 132 3.27 -8.34 -16.05
N VAL A 133 4.03 -8.89 -15.10
CA VAL A 133 5.50 -8.82 -15.07
C VAL A 133 6.14 -10.11 -15.57
N THR A 134 5.47 -11.25 -15.37
CA THR A 134 5.98 -12.58 -15.74
C THR A 134 5.44 -13.13 -17.06
N GLY A 135 4.46 -12.46 -17.67
CA GLY A 135 3.90 -12.78 -18.99
C GLY A 135 4.25 -11.70 -20.00
#